data_AF-A0A812G027-F1
#
_entry.id   AF-A0A812G027-F1
#
_cell.length_a   1.000
_cell.length_b   1.000
_cell.length_c   1.000
_cell.angle_alpha   90.00
_cell.angle_beta   90.00
_cell.angle_gamma   90.00
#
_symmetry.space_group_name_H-M   'P 1'
#
loop_
_entity.id
_entity.type
_entity.pdbx_description
1 polymer ?
#
loop_
_entity_poly.entity_id
_entity_poly.type
_entity_poly.pdbx_seq_one_letter_code
_entity_poly.pdbx_strand_id
1 'polypeptide(L)'
;MRIHAFHRLYQHRQSISTKPFNARGCKVVRCPYCQVSEQYCLCDIQPNIESNIACMLIVSENEVFKPSNTGRLIADTIQETYVYQWNRTEPSQEMLALLENDVYQPVVVFPADYVDEPERLLGGLNPERLKASDGSDKKWLLIFIDGSWREARKIFRRSEFLKSLPVLSIEPESLSEYIMRRSDNEQHLSTAEVATLVFKQAGEEQASECLQLWFEAFRETYMLTKTRVKTDWSRPHLKRFKEWAKIES
;
A
#
# COMPACT_ATOMS: atom_id res chain seq x y z
N MET A 1 5.38 11.73 13.70
CA MET A 1 5.15 11.45 12.27
C MET A 1 6.46 11.43 11.51
N ARG A 2 6.70 10.37 10.73
CA ARG A 2 7.82 10.19 9.80
C ARG A 2 7.46 10.66 8.39
N ILE A 3 8.37 11.38 7.74
CA ILE A 3 8.24 11.75 6.32
C ILE A 3 8.84 10.64 5.43
N HIS A 4 7.99 9.90 4.71
CA HIS A 4 8.39 8.80 3.83
C HIS A 4 8.23 9.12 2.34
N ALA A 5 8.52 8.14 1.48
CA ALA A 5 8.59 8.29 0.03
C ALA A 5 7.27 8.77 -0.61
N PHE A 6 6.10 8.31 -0.13
CA PHE A 6 4.82 8.81 -0.64
C PHE A 6 4.64 10.32 -0.45
N HIS A 7 5.01 10.88 0.72
CA HIS A 7 4.94 12.33 0.96
C HIS A 7 5.85 13.11 0.01
N ARG A 8 7.06 12.60 -0.24
CA ARG A 8 8.01 13.20 -1.20
C ARG A 8 7.46 13.16 -2.62
N LEU A 9 6.88 12.04 -3.05
CA LEU A 9 6.23 11.93 -4.35
C LEU A 9 5.08 12.93 -4.49
N TYR A 10 4.22 13.02 -3.48
CA TYR A 10 3.09 13.95 -3.45
C TYR A 10 3.57 15.40 -3.58
N GLN A 11 4.55 15.82 -2.77
CA GLN A 11 5.12 17.18 -2.81
C GLN A 11 5.79 17.49 -4.16
N HIS A 12 6.58 16.55 -4.69
CA HIS A 12 7.19 16.72 -6.01
C HIS A 12 6.11 16.90 -7.09
N ARG A 13 5.07 16.06 -7.08
CA ARG A 13 3.96 16.15 -8.03
C ARG A 13 3.17 17.44 -7.90
N GLN A 14 2.97 17.95 -6.69
CA GLN A 14 2.39 19.29 -6.49
C GLN A 14 3.27 20.39 -7.09
N SER A 15 4.60 20.32 -6.91
CA SER A 15 5.53 21.36 -7.39
C SER A 15 5.56 21.51 -8.91
N ILE A 16 5.33 20.41 -9.64
CA ILE A 16 5.31 20.40 -11.11
C ILE A 16 3.88 20.51 -11.69
N SER A 17 2.85 20.55 -10.84
CA SER A 17 1.47 20.61 -11.29
C SER A 17 1.13 22.01 -11.78
N THR A 18 0.85 22.13 -13.08
CA THR A 18 0.42 23.40 -13.71
C THR A 18 -1.07 23.69 -13.52
N LYS A 19 -1.83 22.76 -12.90
CA LYS A 19 -3.26 22.91 -12.62
C LYS A 19 -3.53 22.67 -11.13
N PRO A 20 -4.40 23.47 -10.48
CA PRO A 20 -4.87 23.15 -9.14
C PRO A 20 -5.68 21.86 -9.17
N PHE A 21 -5.29 20.86 -8.37
CA PHE A 21 -6.04 19.60 -8.26
C PHE A 21 -7.28 19.82 -7.38
N ASN A 22 -8.46 19.89 -8.00
CA ASN A 22 -9.73 19.99 -7.28
C ASN A 22 -10.25 18.59 -6.94
N ALA A 23 -9.80 18.02 -5.82
CA ALA A 23 -10.37 16.78 -5.29
C ALA A 23 -11.87 16.96 -4.95
N ARG A 24 -12.68 15.89 -5.10
CA ARG A 24 -14.05 15.87 -4.57
C ARG A 24 -14.02 16.12 -3.06
N GLY A 25 -14.80 17.09 -2.58
CA GLY A 25 -14.74 17.56 -1.18
C GLY A 25 -13.79 18.74 -0.95
N CYS A 26 -13.51 19.53 -1.99
CA CYS A 26 -12.61 20.71 -2.01
C CYS A 26 -12.84 21.77 -0.93
N LYS A 27 -13.94 21.72 -0.16
CA LYS A 27 -14.20 22.63 0.98
C LYS A 27 -13.53 22.18 2.29
N VAL A 28 -13.06 20.94 2.38
CA VAL A 28 -12.39 20.42 3.57
C VAL A 28 -10.92 20.83 3.54
N VAL A 29 -10.47 21.57 4.54
CA VAL A 29 -9.04 21.84 4.77
C VAL A 29 -8.40 20.57 5.32
N ARG A 30 -7.42 20.02 4.60
CA ARG A 30 -6.83 18.71 4.88
C ARG A 30 -5.39 18.86 5.35
N CYS A 31 -5.00 18.00 6.28
CA CYS A 31 -3.60 17.87 6.68
C CYS A 31 -2.77 17.51 5.43
N PRO A 32 -1.63 18.19 5.18
CA PRO A 32 -0.82 17.95 3.98
C PRO A 32 -0.19 16.55 3.94
N TYR A 33 -0.13 15.85 5.07
CA TYR A 33 0.47 14.53 5.17
C TYR A 33 -0.58 13.41 5.16
N CYS A 34 -1.41 13.29 6.20
CA CYS A 34 -2.40 12.21 6.28
C CYS A 34 -3.66 12.43 5.43
N GLN A 35 -3.85 13.63 4.84
CA GLN A 35 -4.95 13.96 3.92
C GLN A 35 -6.38 13.82 4.50
N VAL A 36 -6.53 13.58 5.81
CA VAL A 36 -7.80 13.78 6.53
C VAL A 36 -7.99 15.26 6.89
N SER A 37 -9.18 15.64 7.38
CA SER A 37 -9.43 17.01 7.88
C SER A 37 -8.40 17.36 8.96
N GLU A 38 -7.87 18.58 8.95
CA GLU A 38 -6.92 19.05 9.97
C GLU A 38 -7.46 18.88 11.40
N GLN A 39 -8.77 19.07 11.59
CA GLN A 39 -9.45 18.87 12.88
C GLN A 39 -9.37 17.43 13.41
N TYR A 40 -9.17 16.45 12.53
CA TYR A 40 -9.11 15.03 12.86
C TYR A 40 -7.79 14.40 12.41
N CYS A 41 -6.72 15.19 12.33
CA CYS A 41 -5.39 14.75 11.94
C CYS A 41 -4.97 13.46 12.66
N LEU A 42 -4.33 12.55 11.93
CA LEU A 42 -3.84 11.27 12.46
C LEU A 42 -2.31 11.18 12.53
N CYS A 43 -1.59 12.23 12.13
CA CYS A 43 -0.13 12.20 11.99
C CYS A 43 0.62 11.86 13.30
N ASP A 44 0.07 12.27 14.45
CA ASP A 44 0.70 12.04 15.76
C ASP A 44 0.75 10.56 16.16
N ILE A 45 -0.10 9.74 15.55
CA ILE A 45 -0.20 8.29 15.81
C ILE A 45 0.18 7.46 14.58
N GLN A 46 0.85 8.05 13.60
CA GLN A 46 1.31 7.32 12.42
C GLN A 46 2.21 6.15 12.87
N PRO A 47 1.94 4.91 12.44
CA PRO A 47 2.77 3.75 12.78
C PRO A 47 4.16 3.85 12.12
N ASN A 48 5.10 3.02 12.57
CA ASN A 48 6.44 2.88 11.98
C ASN A 48 7.07 1.54 12.39
N ILE A 49 6.72 0.47 11.68
CA ILE A 49 7.16 -0.90 11.95
C ILE A 49 8.45 -1.19 11.18
N GLU A 50 9.47 -1.67 11.89
CA GLU A 50 10.61 -2.37 11.31
C GLU A 50 10.22 -3.83 11.06
N SER A 51 10.50 -4.34 9.86
CA SER A 51 10.08 -5.68 9.42
C SER A 51 11.17 -6.37 8.61
N ASN A 52 11.03 -7.66 8.34
CA ASN A 52 11.90 -8.41 7.42
C ASN A 52 11.39 -8.39 5.97
N ILE A 53 10.51 -7.44 5.64
CA ILE A 53 10.08 -7.16 4.26
C ILE A 53 10.35 -5.69 3.88
N ALA A 54 10.56 -5.46 2.60
CA ALA A 54 10.51 -4.13 1.99
C ALA A 54 9.27 -4.05 1.08
N CYS A 55 8.76 -2.85 0.89
CA CYS A 55 7.59 -2.61 0.05
C CYS A 55 7.92 -1.63 -1.08
N MET A 56 7.33 -1.84 -2.25
CA MET A 56 7.34 -0.88 -3.35
C MET A 56 5.91 -0.57 -3.78
N LEU A 57 5.56 0.71 -3.85
CA LEU A 57 4.32 1.18 -4.45
C LEU A 57 4.61 1.76 -5.83
N ILE A 58 3.98 1.18 -6.86
CA ILE A 58 3.94 1.75 -8.21
C ILE A 58 2.58 2.43 -8.36
N VAL A 59 2.58 3.76 -8.28
CA VAL A 59 1.36 4.56 -8.13
C VAL A 59 0.93 5.15 -9.47
N SER A 60 -0.36 5.01 -9.82
CA SER A 60 -0.93 5.65 -11.00
C SER A 60 -0.96 7.18 -10.84
N GLU A 61 -0.90 7.89 -11.97
CA GLU A 61 -0.89 9.37 -11.96
C GLU A 61 -2.07 9.97 -11.19
N ASN A 62 -3.26 9.40 -11.36
CA ASN A 62 -4.49 9.89 -10.72
C ASN A 62 -4.57 9.51 -9.23
N GLU A 63 -3.85 8.47 -8.81
CA GLU A 63 -3.93 7.92 -7.47
C GLU A 63 -3.11 8.73 -6.46
N VAL A 64 -2.03 9.38 -6.90
CA VAL A 64 -1.13 10.20 -6.05
C VAL A 64 -1.88 11.27 -5.26
N PHE A 65 -2.81 11.96 -5.91
CA PHE A 65 -3.52 13.10 -5.28
C PHE A 65 -4.82 12.71 -4.58
N LYS A 66 -5.22 11.44 -4.56
CA LYS A 66 -6.47 11.03 -3.91
C LYS A 66 -6.31 11.07 -2.39
N PRO A 67 -7.11 11.89 -1.67
CA PRO A 67 -7.04 11.94 -0.21
C PRO A 67 -7.40 10.63 0.46
N SER A 68 -8.19 9.78 -0.21
CA SER A 68 -8.58 8.44 0.25
C SER A 68 -7.64 7.33 -0.21
N ASN A 69 -6.47 7.66 -0.75
CA ASN A 69 -5.48 6.66 -1.16
C ASN A 69 -5.12 5.78 0.05
N THR A 70 -5.25 4.45 -0.13
CA THR A 70 -4.97 3.46 0.92
C THR A 70 -3.58 2.83 0.75
N GLY A 71 -3.03 2.81 -0.47
CA GLY A 71 -1.66 2.36 -0.71
C GLY A 71 -0.64 3.13 0.12
N ARG A 72 -0.83 4.44 0.31
CA ARG A 72 0.05 5.27 1.18
C ARG A 72 0.16 4.75 2.61
N LEU A 73 -0.85 4.03 3.11
CA LEU A 73 -0.85 3.49 4.47
C LEU A 73 0.19 2.38 4.63
N ILE A 74 0.57 1.70 3.54
CA ILE A 74 1.71 0.77 3.53
C ILE A 74 3.00 1.52 3.85
N ALA A 75 3.18 2.72 3.27
CA ALA A 75 4.33 3.58 3.54
C ALA A 75 4.27 4.24 4.92
N ASP A 76 3.08 4.44 5.49
CA ASP A 76 2.95 4.79 6.91
C ASP A 76 3.50 3.62 7.77
N THR A 77 3.01 2.39 7.54
CA THR A 77 3.31 1.21 8.37
C THR A 77 4.74 0.69 8.23
N ILE A 78 5.21 0.33 7.03
CA ILE A 78 6.52 -0.31 6.84
C ILE A 78 7.61 0.75 6.67
N GLN A 79 8.65 0.70 7.51
CA GLN A 79 9.76 1.64 7.48
C GLN A 79 10.44 1.66 6.10
N GLU A 80 10.71 0.48 5.56
CA GLU A 80 11.39 0.29 4.28
C GLU A 80 10.39 0.21 3.11
N THR A 81 9.77 1.35 2.82
CA THR A 81 8.82 1.49 1.70
C THR A 81 9.31 2.50 0.68
N TYR A 82 9.35 2.05 -0.57
CA TYR A 82 9.67 2.84 -1.75
C TYR A 82 8.40 3.16 -2.53
N VAL A 83 8.34 4.35 -3.13
CA VAL A 83 7.13 4.81 -3.83
C VAL A 83 7.55 5.53 -5.10
N TYR A 84 7.06 5.05 -6.23
CA TYR A 84 7.36 5.59 -7.56
C TYR A 84 6.06 5.83 -8.32
N GLN A 85 5.98 6.97 -9.02
CA GLN A 85 4.90 7.16 -9.98
C GLN A 85 5.17 6.31 -11.22
N TRP A 86 4.13 5.62 -11.70
CA TRP A 86 4.23 4.86 -12.94
C TRP A 86 4.42 5.77 -14.15
N ASN A 87 5.45 5.47 -14.93
CA ASN A 87 5.63 5.97 -16.28
C ASN A 87 5.95 4.78 -17.18
N ARG A 88 5.21 4.65 -18.29
CA ARG A 88 5.36 3.52 -19.21
C ARG A 88 6.68 3.57 -19.98
N THR A 89 7.06 4.76 -20.46
CA THR A 89 8.17 4.92 -21.41
C THR A 89 9.45 5.37 -20.72
N GLU A 90 9.32 6.09 -19.61
CA GLU A 90 10.45 6.64 -18.86
C GLU A 90 10.30 6.27 -17.37
N PRO A 91 10.43 4.97 -17.01
CA PRO A 91 10.42 4.54 -15.62
C PRO A 91 11.58 5.18 -14.83
N SER A 92 11.39 5.39 -13.52
CA SER A 92 12.45 5.88 -12.62
C SER A 92 13.64 4.92 -12.64
N GLN A 93 14.85 5.47 -12.80
CA GLN A 93 16.07 4.67 -12.81
C GLN A 93 16.39 4.10 -11.43
N GLU A 94 16.05 4.83 -10.37
CA GLU A 94 16.19 4.37 -8.99
C GLU A 94 15.27 3.18 -8.70
N MET A 95 14.05 3.18 -9.26
CA MET A 95 13.15 2.04 -9.18
C MET A 95 13.73 0.82 -9.88
N LEU A 96 14.25 0.97 -11.09
CA LEU A 96 14.85 -0.13 -11.85
C LEU A 96 16.09 -0.69 -11.13
N ALA A 97 16.98 0.18 -10.65
CA ALA A 97 18.15 -0.22 -9.87
C ALA A 97 17.78 -0.98 -8.59
N LEU A 98 16.65 -0.61 -7.96
CA LEU A 98 16.16 -1.33 -6.78
C LEU A 98 15.64 -2.73 -7.11
N LEU A 99 15.03 -2.93 -8.28
CA LEU A 99 14.58 -4.25 -8.74
C LEU A 99 15.75 -5.19 -9.05
N GLU A 100 16.91 -4.64 -9.41
CA GLU A 100 18.14 -5.39 -9.69
C GLU A 100 19.06 -5.53 -8.48
N ASN A 101 18.72 -4.90 -7.35
CA ASN A 101 19.55 -4.93 -6.15
C ASN A 101 19.48 -6.31 -5.48
N ASP A 102 20.66 -6.93 -5.31
CA ASP A 102 20.79 -8.28 -4.78
C ASP A 102 20.33 -8.45 -3.33
N VAL A 103 20.22 -7.38 -2.55
CA VAL A 103 19.65 -7.42 -1.19
C VAL A 103 18.16 -7.80 -1.22
N TYR A 104 17.47 -7.57 -2.34
CA TYR A 104 16.04 -7.83 -2.45
C TYR A 104 15.71 -9.01 -3.36
N GLN A 105 14.61 -9.67 -3.02
CA GLN A 105 13.88 -10.58 -3.90
C GLN A 105 12.55 -9.91 -4.30
N PRO A 106 12.48 -9.26 -5.47
CA PRO A 106 11.26 -8.58 -5.92
C PRO A 106 10.15 -9.58 -6.26
N VAL A 107 8.94 -9.30 -5.80
CA VAL A 107 7.72 -10.06 -6.10
C VAL A 107 6.57 -9.10 -6.36
N VAL A 108 5.86 -9.28 -7.47
CA VAL A 108 4.69 -8.47 -7.81
C VAL A 108 3.43 -9.10 -7.24
N VAL A 109 2.64 -8.34 -6.49
CA VAL A 109 1.35 -8.80 -5.99
C VAL A 109 0.27 -8.48 -7.02
N PHE A 110 -0.26 -9.51 -7.69
CA PHE A 110 -1.30 -9.35 -8.70
C PHE A 110 -2.12 -10.64 -8.91
N PRO A 111 -3.42 -10.57 -9.27
CA PRO A 111 -4.23 -11.78 -9.39
C PRO A 111 -3.78 -12.70 -10.54
N ALA A 112 -3.80 -14.00 -10.28
CA ALA A 112 -3.31 -15.04 -11.19
C ALA A 112 -3.97 -15.01 -12.59
N ASP A 113 -5.26 -14.66 -12.67
CA ASP A 113 -6.02 -14.59 -13.93
C ASP A 113 -5.45 -13.62 -14.98
N TYR A 114 -4.52 -12.75 -14.58
CA TYR A 114 -3.89 -11.76 -15.46
C TYR A 114 -2.43 -12.10 -15.80
N VAL A 115 -1.92 -13.25 -15.33
CA VAL A 115 -0.56 -13.68 -15.59
C VAL A 115 -0.55 -14.58 -16.82
N ASP A 116 0.09 -14.09 -17.89
CA ASP A 116 0.16 -14.80 -19.17
C ASP A 116 1.05 -16.07 -19.10
N GLU A 117 2.08 -16.05 -18.25
CA GLU A 117 3.06 -17.14 -18.07
C GLU A 117 2.92 -17.75 -16.66
N PRO A 118 2.22 -18.91 -16.51
CA PRO A 118 1.93 -19.50 -15.21
C PRO A 118 3.17 -19.85 -14.37
N GLU A 119 4.32 -20.06 -15.00
CA GLU A 119 5.59 -20.37 -14.33
C GLU A 119 6.08 -19.22 -13.44
N ARG A 120 5.59 -18.01 -13.67
CA ARG A 120 5.87 -16.84 -12.84
C ARG A 120 5.08 -16.84 -11.52
N LEU A 121 4.00 -17.62 -11.44
CA LEU A 121 3.17 -17.66 -10.24
C LEU A 121 3.90 -18.39 -9.11
N LEU A 122 3.98 -17.73 -7.96
CA LEU A 122 4.47 -18.34 -6.74
C LEU A 122 3.33 -19.11 -6.06
N GLY A 123 3.63 -20.33 -5.61
CA GLY A 123 2.76 -21.09 -4.69
C GLY A 123 2.82 -20.60 -3.24
N GLY A 124 3.44 -19.45 -2.98
CA GLY A 124 3.62 -18.86 -1.65
C GLY A 124 4.99 -18.20 -1.47
N LEU A 125 5.12 -17.45 -0.38
CA LEU A 125 6.37 -16.80 0.01
C LEU A 125 7.22 -17.78 0.84
N ASN A 126 8.08 -18.55 0.18
CA ASN A 126 9.01 -19.48 0.85
C ASN A 126 10.35 -18.78 1.15
N PRO A 127 10.76 -18.67 2.43
CA PRO A 127 12.05 -18.09 2.83
C PRO A 127 13.29 -18.72 2.17
N GLU A 128 13.21 -19.97 1.70
CA GLU A 128 14.32 -20.61 0.97
C GLU A 128 14.68 -19.89 -0.33
N ARG A 129 13.75 -19.09 -0.88
CA ARG A 129 13.98 -18.23 -2.05
C ARG A 129 14.74 -16.94 -1.73
N LEU A 130 14.96 -16.64 -0.45
CA LEU A 130 15.66 -15.44 0.02
C LEU A 130 17.17 -15.69 0.13
N LYS A 131 17.80 -16.18 -0.93
CA LYS A 131 19.25 -16.39 -0.98
C LYS A 131 19.87 -15.60 -2.13
N ALA A 132 20.91 -14.84 -1.83
CA ALA A 132 21.71 -14.14 -2.80
C ALA A 132 22.77 -15.06 -3.43
N SER A 133 23.34 -14.59 -4.54
CA SER A 133 24.40 -15.28 -5.29
C SER A 133 25.67 -15.48 -4.46
N ASP A 134 25.93 -14.58 -3.51
CA ASP A 134 27.03 -14.65 -2.55
C ASP A 134 26.71 -15.46 -1.28
N GLY A 135 25.51 -16.05 -1.20
CA GLY A 135 25.03 -16.84 -0.07
C GLY A 135 24.42 -16.03 1.08
N SER A 136 24.37 -14.70 0.99
CA SER A 136 23.69 -13.84 1.98
C SER A 136 22.17 -13.96 1.90
N ASP A 137 21.49 -13.59 2.98
CA ASP A 137 20.02 -13.59 3.03
C ASP A 137 19.47 -12.35 2.32
N LYS A 138 18.48 -12.59 1.45
CA LYS A 138 17.71 -11.51 0.82
C LYS A 138 16.51 -11.11 1.67
N LYS A 139 15.93 -9.96 1.32
CA LYS A 139 14.66 -9.46 1.85
C LYS A 139 13.58 -9.50 0.77
N TRP A 140 12.35 -9.86 1.09
CA TRP A 140 11.26 -9.70 0.11
C TRP A 140 11.07 -8.22 -0.23
N LEU A 141 10.97 -7.90 -1.52
CA LEU A 141 10.50 -6.60 -1.99
C LEU A 141 9.12 -6.79 -2.62
N LEU A 142 8.09 -6.53 -1.81
CA LEU A 142 6.69 -6.75 -2.17
C LEU A 142 6.19 -5.54 -2.95
N ILE A 143 5.89 -5.74 -4.24
CA ILE A 143 5.51 -4.68 -5.18
C ILE A 143 3.99 -4.66 -5.30
N PHE A 144 3.40 -3.54 -4.88
CA PHE A 144 1.97 -3.26 -4.99
C PHE A 144 1.72 -2.19 -6.05
N ILE A 145 0.75 -2.43 -6.92
CA ILE A 145 0.33 -1.48 -7.95
C ILE A 145 -0.87 -0.70 -7.42
N ASP A 146 -0.69 0.60 -7.18
CA ASP A 146 -1.68 1.45 -6.55
C ASP A 146 -2.41 2.33 -7.58
N GLY A 147 -3.69 2.05 -7.78
CA GLY A 147 -4.53 2.73 -8.75
C GLY A 147 -5.92 2.12 -8.80
N SER A 148 -6.82 2.70 -9.61
CA SER A 148 -8.07 2.02 -9.92
C SER A 148 -7.79 0.67 -10.58
N TRP A 149 -8.72 -0.28 -10.48
CA TRP A 149 -8.56 -1.62 -11.07
C TRP A 149 -8.14 -1.59 -12.55
N ARG A 150 -8.75 -0.68 -13.33
CA ARG A 150 -8.39 -0.48 -14.75
C ARG A 150 -6.96 0.04 -14.93
N GLU A 151 -6.50 0.94 -14.06
CA GLU A 151 -5.14 1.47 -14.08
C GLU A 151 -4.14 0.42 -13.64
N ALA A 152 -4.42 -0.33 -12.55
CA ALA A 152 -3.54 -1.37 -12.05
C ALA A 152 -3.29 -2.48 -13.09
N ARG A 153 -4.35 -2.96 -13.75
CA ARG A 153 -4.24 -3.89 -14.89
C ARG A 153 -3.43 -3.32 -16.05
N LYS A 154 -3.57 -2.02 -16.34
CA LYS A 154 -2.79 -1.35 -17.38
C LYS A 154 -1.32 -1.29 -16.99
N ILE A 155 -1.01 -0.91 -15.75
CA ILE A 155 0.36 -0.83 -15.23
C ILE A 155 1.02 -2.20 -15.30
N PHE A 156 0.38 -3.24 -14.74
CA PHE A 156 0.90 -4.60 -14.75
C PHE A 156 1.24 -5.08 -16.17
N ARG A 157 0.28 -4.96 -17.09
CA ARG A 157 0.43 -5.44 -18.48
C ARG A 157 1.41 -4.62 -19.33
N ARG A 158 1.59 -3.33 -19.04
CA ARG A 158 2.37 -2.40 -19.89
C ARG A 158 3.75 -2.07 -19.33
N SER A 159 4.13 -2.65 -18.20
CA SER A 159 5.44 -2.44 -17.58
C SER A 159 6.38 -3.58 -17.95
N GLU A 160 7.28 -3.35 -18.89
CA GLU A 160 8.25 -4.36 -19.33
C GLU A 160 9.12 -4.85 -18.16
N PHE A 161 9.51 -3.93 -17.26
CA PHE A 161 10.28 -4.24 -16.06
C PHE A 161 9.57 -5.13 -15.03
N LEU A 162 8.25 -5.36 -15.16
CA LEU A 162 7.52 -6.30 -14.30
C LEU A 162 7.36 -7.69 -14.93
N LYS A 163 7.69 -7.88 -16.21
CA LYS A 163 7.40 -9.14 -16.92
C LYS A 163 8.28 -10.30 -16.50
N SER A 164 9.51 -10.04 -16.07
CA SER A 164 10.43 -11.08 -15.59
C SER A 164 10.21 -11.43 -14.11
N LEU A 165 9.44 -10.63 -13.38
CA LEU A 165 9.31 -10.78 -11.94
C LEU A 165 8.34 -11.92 -11.58
N PRO A 166 8.63 -12.68 -10.50
CA PRO A 166 7.67 -13.61 -9.94
C PRO A 166 6.43 -12.86 -9.44
N VAL A 167 5.27 -13.52 -9.52
CA VAL A 167 3.97 -12.96 -9.17
C VAL A 167 3.36 -13.75 -8.02
N LEU A 168 2.97 -13.04 -6.97
CA LEU A 168 2.18 -13.57 -5.87
C LEU A 168 0.71 -13.20 -6.08
N SER A 169 -0.15 -14.21 -6.17
CA SER A 169 -1.60 -14.02 -6.12
C SER A 169 -2.09 -14.35 -4.71
N ILE A 170 -3.10 -13.62 -4.23
CA ILE A 170 -3.74 -13.94 -2.94
C ILE A 170 -4.65 -15.15 -3.14
N GLU A 171 -4.55 -16.10 -2.22
CA GLU A 171 -5.36 -17.32 -2.20
C GLU A 171 -6.86 -17.01 -1.97
N PRO A 172 -7.78 -17.69 -2.70
CA PRO A 172 -9.22 -17.52 -2.54
C PRO A 172 -9.72 -17.70 -1.09
N GLU A 173 -9.12 -18.60 -0.33
CA GLU A 173 -9.47 -18.88 1.07
C GLU A 173 -9.18 -17.68 1.96
N SER A 174 -7.96 -17.12 1.83
CA SER A 174 -7.55 -15.89 2.54
C SER A 174 -8.45 -14.70 2.17
N LEU A 175 -8.80 -14.58 0.89
CA LEU A 175 -9.75 -13.55 0.42
C LEU A 175 -11.14 -13.77 1.01
N SER A 176 -11.64 -15.00 1.01
CA SER A 176 -12.96 -15.37 1.53
C SER A 176 -13.07 -15.07 3.02
N GLU A 177 -12.11 -15.51 3.83
CA GLU A 177 -12.06 -15.20 5.26
C GLU A 177 -12.03 -13.70 5.53
N TYR A 178 -11.25 -12.95 4.75
CA TYR A 178 -11.16 -11.51 4.89
C TYR A 178 -12.49 -10.82 4.52
N ILE A 179 -13.13 -11.24 3.42
CA ILE A 179 -14.42 -10.72 2.98
C ILE A 179 -15.52 -11.07 3.98
N MET A 180 -15.53 -12.26 4.58
CA MET A 180 -16.50 -12.65 5.61
C MET A 180 -16.40 -11.79 6.88
N ARG A 181 -15.21 -11.28 7.21
CA ARG A 181 -15.03 -10.31 8.30
C ARG A 181 -15.53 -8.90 7.95
N ARG A 182 -15.77 -8.62 6.66
CA ARG A 182 -16.28 -7.34 6.14
C ARG A 182 -17.81 -7.36 6.13
N SER A 183 -18.44 -6.29 6.62
CA SER A 183 -19.88 -6.05 6.48
C SER A 183 -20.18 -5.33 5.14
N ASP A 184 -20.77 -6.05 4.19
CA ASP A 184 -21.41 -5.73 2.89
C ASP A 184 -21.05 -4.49 2.02
N ASN A 185 -21.06 -4.75 0.69
CA ASN A 185 -21.11 -3.89 -0.52
C ASN A 185 -19.83 -3.61 -1.35
N GLU A 186 -18.64 -4.09 -1.00
CA GLU A 186 -17.44 -3.91 -1.84
C GLU A 186 -16.86 -5.25 -2.30
N GLN A 187 -16.95 -5.52 -3.61
CA GLN A 187 -16.45 -6.75 -4.25
C GLN A 187 -14.92 -6.78 -4.47
N HIS A 188 -14.23 -5.65 -4.28
CA HIS A 188 -12.79 -5.55 -4.51
C HIS A 188 -12.08 -5.00 -3.27
N LEU A 189 -10.95 -5.62 -2.94
CA LEU A 189 -10.07 -5.17 -1.86
C LEU A 189 -9.30 -3.92 -2.29
N SER A 190 -9.07 -3.02 -1.34
CA SER A 190 -8.17 -1.89 -1.53
C SER A 190 -6.69 -2.33 -1.41
N THR A 191 -5.76 -1.48 -1.88
CA THR A 191 -4.32 -1.76 -1.86
C THR A 191 -3.80 -2.09 -0.46
N ALA A 192 -4.27 -1.38 0.59
CA ALA A 192 -3.90 -1.68 1.97
C ALA A 192 -4.36 -3.06 2.43
N GLU A 193 -5.57 -3.47 2.05
CA GLU A 193 -6.15 -4.76 2.47
C GLU A 193 -5.45 -5.94 1.79
N VAL A 194 -5.11 -5.79 0.51
CA VAL A 194 -4.24 -6.72 -0.22
C VAL A 194 -2.90 -6.84 0.50
N ALA A 195 -2.29 -5.72 0.90
CA ALA A 195 -1.03 -5.74 1.61
C ALA A 195 -1.10 -6.39 3.00
N THR A 196 -2.18 -6.19 3.77
CA THR A 196 -2.41 -6.91 5.04
C THR A 196 -2.33 -8.43 4.84
N LEU A 197 -3.02 -8.95 3.83
CA LEU A 197 -3.02 -10.40 3.55
C LEU A 197 -1.64 -10.91 3.15
N VAL A 198 -0.93 -10.15 2.30
CA VAL A 198 0.42 -10.50 1.86
C VAL A 198 1.44 -10.43 2.99
N PHE A 199 1.34 -9.45 3.90
CA PHE A 199 2.23 -9.36 5.07
C PHE A 199 2.09 -10.57 5.97
N LYS A 200 0.85 -11.01 6.23
CA LYS A 200 0.60 -12.25 6.97
C LYS A 200 1.22 -13.46 6.27
N GLN A 201 1.07 -13.58 4.94
CA GLN A 201 1.69 -14.67 4.17
C GLN A 201 3.23 -14.61 4.18
N ALA A 202 3.82 -13.43 4.34
CA ALA A 202 5.25 -13.23 4.51
C ALA A 202 5.77 -13.53 5.92
N GLY A 203 4.89 -13.89 6.87
CA GLY A 203 5.23 -14.10 8.28
C GLY A 203 5.31 -12.81 9.11
N GLU A 204 4.91 -11.67 8.56
CA GLU A 204 4.96 -10.35 9.21
C GLU A 204 3.64 -10.04 9.92
N GLU A 205 3.33 -10.82 10.96
CA GLU A 205 2.04 -10.75 11.68
C GLU A 205 1.80 -9.38 12.31
N GLN A 206 2.81 -8.82 13.00
CA GLN A 206 2.71 -7.50 13.64
C GLN A 206 2.45 -6.39 12.61
N ALA A 207 3.16 -6.41 11.47
CA ALA A 207 2.94 -5.44 10.42
C ALA A 207 1.57 -5.59 9.74
N SER A 208 1.11 -6.83 9.54
CA SER A 208 -0.22 -7.14 9.03
C SER A 208 -1.31 -6.56 9.93
N GLU A 209 -1.27 -6.86 11.24
CA GLU A 209 -2.25 -6.34 12.20
C GLU A 209 -2.19 -4.81 12.30
N CYS A 210 -0.99 -4.25 12.37
CA CYS A 210 -0.79 -2.80 12.36
C CYS A 210 -1.45 -2.14 11.16
N LEU A 211 -1.19 -2.64 9.94
CA LEU A 211 -1.74 -2.06 8.71
C LEU A 211 -3.26 -2.18 8.67
N GLN A 212 -3.81 -3.32 9.13
CA GLN A 212 -5.25 -3.52 9.20
C GLN A 212 -5.92 -2.49 10.12
N LEU A 213 -5.45 -2.38 11.38
CA LEU A 213 -6.00 -1.46 12.36
C LEU A 213 -5.81 0.00 11.93
N TRP A 214 -4.66 0.31 11.32
CA TRP A 214 -4.38 1.64 10.79
C TRP A 214 -5.31 2.01 9.64
N PHE A 215 -5.56 1.08 8.71
CA PHE A 215 -6.52 1.26 7.62
C PHE A 215 -7.94 1.50 8.13
N GLU A 216 -8.39 0.74 9.12
CA GLU A 216 -9.71 0.92 9.72
C GLU A 216 -9.84 2.30 10.40
N ALA A 217 -8.85 2.69 11.21
CA ALA A 217 -8.82 4.00 11.88
C ALA A 217 -8.76 5.17 10.89
N PHE A 218 -7.97 5.03 9.82
CA PHE A 218 -7.90 6.01 8.74
C PHE A 218 -9.25 6.14 8.02
N ARG A 219 -9.86 5.02 7.62
CA ARG A 219 -11.13 5.00 6.90
C ARG A 219 -12.23 5.63 7.74
N GLU A 220 -12.39 5.21 8.99
CA GLU A 220 -13.34 5.77 9.95
C GLU A 220 -13.17 7.30 10.06
N THR A 221 -11.95 7.75 10.28
CA THR A 221 -11.62 9.18 10.44
C THR A 221 -11.85 9.98 9.16
N TYR A 222 -11.48 9.42 8.01
CA TYR A 222 -11.70 10.04 6.71
C TYR A 222 -13.19 10.24 6.44
N MET A 223 -14.02 9.28 6.83
CA MET A 223 -15.48 9.34 6.65
C MET A 223 -16.16 10.42 7.49
N LEU A 224 -15.57 10.85 8.61
CA LEU A 224 -16.03 12.03 9.39
C LEU A 224 -16.08 13.31 8.53
N THR A 225 -15.29 13.36 7.46
CA THR A 225 -15.23 14.51 6.55
C THR A 225 -16.31 14.49 5.45
N LYS A 226 -17.13 13.42 5.37
CA LYS A 226 -18.20 13.28 4.38
C LYS A 226 -19.55 13.66 4.96
N THR A 227 -20.15 14.74 4.43
CA THR A 227 -21.42 15.31 4.92
C THR A 227 -22.66 14.43 4.77
N ARG A 228 -22.59 13.34 3.98
CA ARG A 228 -23.74 12.47 3.67
C ARG A 228 -23.73 11.15 4.43
N VAL A 229 -22.81 10.95 5.36
CA VAL A 229 -22.65 9.68 6.09
C VAL A 229 -22.96 9.91 7.57
N LYS A 230 -23.78 9.03 8.15
CA LYS A 230 -24.06 9.07 9.60
C LYS A 230 -22.73 8.92 10.33
N THR A 231 -22.37 9.96 11.05
CA THR A 231 -21.08 10.03 11.74
C THR A 231 -21.17 9.31 13.08
N ASP A 232 -20.27 8.36 13.31
CA ASP A 232 -20.04 7.79 14.64
C ASP A 232 -18.90 8.55 15.33
N TRP A 233 -19.26 9.38 16.29
CA TRP A 233 -18.32 10.19 17.07
C TRP A 233 -17.53 9.39 18.09
N SER A 234 -17.93 8.14 18.38
CA SER A 234 -17.23 7.29 19.34
C SER A 234 -15.88 6.78 18.83
N ARG A 235 -15.67 6.81 17.50
CA ARG A 235 -14.43 6.44 16.78
C ARG A 235 -13.80 5.14 17.29
N PRO A 236 -14.55 4.01 17.31
CA PRO A 236 -14.09 2.75 17.86
C PRO A 236 -12.82 2.21 17.18
N HIS A 237 -12.68 2.35 15.85
CA HIS A 237 -11.48 1.85 15.16
C HIS A 237 -10.24 2.65 15.53
N LEU A 238 -10.35 3.98 15.64
CA LEU A 238 -9.25 4.79 16.15
C LEU A 238 -8.85 4.41 17.57
N LYS A 239 -9.83 4.19 18.46
CA LYS A 239 -9.56 3.78 19.86
C LYS A 239 -8.81 2.44 19.89
N ARG A 240 -9.29 1.45 19.14
CA ARG A 240 -8.67 0.13 19.04
C ARG A 240 -7.23 0.22 18.54
N PHE A 241 -6.97 1.00 17.49
CA PHE A 241 -5.61 1.20 16.99
C PHE A 241 -4.70 1.86 18.04
N LYS A 242 -5.19 2.88 18.77
CA LYS A 242 -4.42 3.51 19.85
C LYS A 242 -4.15 2.59 21.03
N GLU A 243 -5.05 1.67 21.33
CA GLU A 243 -4.87 0.66 22.38
C GLU A 243 -3.81 -0.35 21.96
N TRP A 244 -3.91 -0.89 20.74
CA TRP A 244 -2.91 -1.78 20.15
C TRP A 244 -1.52 -1.12 20.13
N ALA A 245 -1.43 0.13 19.64
CA ALA A 245 -0.17 0.84 19.55
C ALA A 245 0.50 1.15 20.90
N LYS A 246 -0.24 1.12 22.02
CA LYS A 246 0.34 1.26 23.36
C LYS A 246 0.89 -0.06 23.92
N ILE A 247 0.39 -1.18 23.43
CA ILE A 247 0.80 -2.52 23.85
C ILE A 247 2.08 -2.92 23.11
N GLU A 248 2.16 -2.53 21.83
CA GLU A 248 3.25 -2.90 20.92
C GLU A 248 4.40 -1.88 20.85
N SER A 249 4.27 -0.73 21.51
CA SER A 249 5.31 0.31 21.66
C SER A 249 6.23 0.06 22.84
#